data_AF-A0A812TZ93-F1
#
_entry.id   AF-A0A812TZ93-F1
#
_cell.length_a   1.000
_cell.length_b   1.000
_cell.length_c   1.000
_cell.angle_alpha   90.00
_cell.angle_beta   90.00
_cell.angle_gamma   90.00
#
_symmetry.space_group_name_H-M   'P 1'
#
loop_
_entity.id
_entity.type
_entity.pdbx_description
1 polymer ?
#
loop_
_entity_poly.entity_id
_entity_poly.type
_entity_poly.pdbx_seq_one_letter_code
_entity_poly.pdbx_strand_id
1 'polypeptide(L)'
;VRELRDREFGGTEWEDTPIIQASYDDVFSLMDLCRSAHVIVNVAGPYMLTQGELLLDCCCRCGTDYCDVSGEIPWSHRTLALHEQARKSKATIIPSAAVAGGYPDILTFLC
;
A
#
# COMPACT_ATOMS: atom_id res chain seq x y z
N VAL A 1 16.83 6.14 5.46
CA VAL A 1 16.37 5.05 4.57
C VAL A 1 17.53 4.38 3.84
N ARG A 2 18.38 5.10 3.09
CA ARG A 2 19.56 4.51 2.40
C ARG A 2 20.49 3.75 3.35
N GLU A 3 20.93 4.41 4.42
CA GLU A 3 21.77 3.79 5.46
C GLU A 3 21.12 2.55 6.08
N LEU A 4 19.80 2.57 6.30
CA LEU A 4 19.06 1.41 6.83
C LEU A 4 19.10 0.25 5.82
N ARG A 5 18.81 0.50 4.54
CA ARG A 5 18.87 -0.53 3.49
C ARG A 5 20.28 -1.14 3.43
N ASP A 6 21.31 -0.29 3.36
CA ASP A 6 22.69 -0.74 3.19
C ASP A 6 23.16 -1.59 4.40
N ARG A 7 22.72 -1.21 5.61
CA ARG A 7 23.01 -1.96 6.83
C ARG A 7 22.28 -3.30 6.90
N GLU A 8 20.98 -3.33 6.58
CA GLU A 8 20.17 -4.55 6.72
C GLU A 8 20.35 -5.54 5.56
N PHE A 9 20.66 -5.04 4.35
CA PHE A 9 20.74 -5.85 3.12
C PHE A 9 22.14 -5.96 2.50
N GLY A 10 23.18 -5.33 3.08
CA GLY A 10 24.55 -5.40 2.56
C GLY A 10 25.05 -6.85 2.44
N GLY A 11 25.60 -7.21 1.28
CA GLY A 11 26.08 -8.56 0.97
C GLY A 11 24.97 -9.59 0.69
N THR A 12 23.71 -9.18 0.64
CA THR A 12 22.58 -10.03 0.23
C THR A 12 22.17 -9.74 -1.21
N GLU A 13 21.29 -10.56 -1.79
CA GLU A 13 20.72 -10.30 -3.11
C GLU A 13 19.86 -9.01 -3.19
N TRP A 14 19.54 -8.40 -2.04
CA TRP A 14 18.70 -7.21 -1.92
C TRP A 14 19.49 -5.91 -1.67
N GLU A 15 20.83 -5.96 -1.66
CA GLU A 15 21.70 -4.80 -1.38
C GLU A 15 21.38 -3.59 -2.30
N ASP A 16 21.13 -3.87 -3.58
CA ASP A 16 20.85 -2.86 -4.59
C ASP A 16 19.36 -2.50 -4.72
N THR A 17 18.52 -2.87 -3.74
CA THR A 17 17.08 -2.56 -3.78
C THR A 17 16.86 -1.06 -4.03
N PRO A 18 16.14 -0.68 -5.10
CA PRO A 18 15.94 0.72 -5.45
C PRO A 18 15.21 1.49 -4.35
N ILE A 19 15.65 2.72 -4.10
CA ILE A 19 14.94 3.66 -3.21
C ILE A 19 14.30 4.72 -4.07
N ILE A 20 12.97 4.65 -4.19
CA ILE A 20 12.14 5.58 -4.94
C ILE A 20 11.60 6.62 -3.97
N GLN A 21 11.75 7.90 -4.33
CA GLN A 21 11.14 9.01 -3.59
C GLN A 21 9.79 9.32 -4.22
N ALA A 22 8.73 9.32 -3.42
CA ALA A 22 7.40 9.77 -3.80
C ALA A 22 6.80 10.61 -2.67
N SER A 23 5.95 11.57 -3.02
CA SER A 23 5.37 12.53 -2.08
C SER A 23 3.85 12.59 -2.23
N TYR A 24 3.13 12.73 -1.11
CA TYR A 24 1.69 12.99 -1.13
C TYR A 24 1.34 14.37 -1.71
N ASP A 25 2.30 15.30 -1.76
CA ASP A 25 2.11 16.60 -2.39
C ASP A 25 2.34 16.58 -3.92
N ASP A 26 2.77 15.43 -4.46
CA ASP A 26 3.00 15.22 -5.89
C ASP A 26 2.35 13.91 -6.37
N VAL A 27 1.12 14.04 -6.86
CA VAL A 27 0.34 12.90 -7.37
C VAL A 27 1.03 12.16 -8.53
N PHE A 28 1.84 12.84 -9.35
CA PHE A 28 2.54 12.18 -10.44
C PHE A 28 3.64 11.26 -9.91
N SER A 29 4.36 11.69 -8.86
CA SER A 29 5.33 10.83 -8.17
C SER A 29 4.70 9.57 -7.58
N LEU A 30 3.47 9.66 -7.03
CA LEU A 30 2.73 8.51 -6.52
C LEU A 30 2.27 7.59 -7.65
N MET A 31 1.78 8.15 -8.76
CA MET A 31 1.38 7.35 -9.91
C MET A 31 2.56 6.62 -10.56
N ASP A 32 3.72 7.27 -10.65
CA ASP A 32 4.93 6.63 -11.17
C ASP A 32 5.42 5.52 -10.23
N LEU A 33 5.33 5.72 -8.91
CA LEU A 33 5.54 4.65 -7.93
C LEU A 33 4.58 3.48 -8.16
N CYS A 34 3.27 3.73 -8.26
CA CYS A 34 2.27 2.67 -8.47
C CYS A 34 2.51 1.90 -9.77
N ARG A 35 2.87 2.57 -10.87
CA ARG A 35 3.17 1.91 -12.15
C ARG A 35 4.45 1.07 -12.12
N SER A 36 5.37 1.38 -11.23
CA SER A 36 6.65 0.67 -11.11
C SER A 36 6.53 -0.64 -10.32
N ALA A 37 5.38 -0.93 -9.72
CA ALA A 37 5.16 -2.07 -8.84
C ALA A 37 3.93 -2.89 -9.24
N HIS A 38 3.95 -4.18 -8.90
CA HIS A 38 2.74 -5.01 -8.95
C HIS A 38 1.86 -4.82 -7.72
N VAL A 39 2.49 -4.64 -6.55
CA VAL A 39 1.81 -4.45 -5.26
C VAL A 39 2.49 -3.32 -4.51
N ILE A 40 1.71 -2.42 -3.92
CA ILE A 40 2.18 -1.44 -2.94
C ILE A 40 1.84 -1.93 -1.53
N VAL A 41 2.86 -2.11 -0.70
CA VAL A 41 2.71 -2.44 0.72
C VAL A 41 2.93 -1.17 1.54
N ASN A 42 1.84 -0.56 2.01
CA ASN A 42 1.92 0.68 2.78
C ASN A 42 2.07 0.39 4.26
N VAL A 43 3.23 0.72 4.81
CA VAL A 43 3.58 0.57 6.23
C VAL A 43 3.73 1.90 6.97
N ALA A 44 3.34 3.01 6.32
CA ALA A 44 3.57 4.38 6.81
C ALA A 44 2.24 5.08 7.17
N GLY A 45 1.67 4.71 8.33
CA GLY A 45 0.58 5.46 8.96
C GLY A 45 1.06 6.77 9.60
N PRO A 46 0.14 7.59 10.19
CA PRO A 46 -1.29 7.35 10.38
C PRO A 46 -2.13 7.61 9.12
N TYR A 47 -2.88 6.60 8.66
CA TYR A 47 -3.49 6.56 7.32
C TYR A 47 -4.60 7.59 7.14
N MET A 48 -5.39 7.86 8.18
CA MET A 48 -6.44 8.88 8.14
C MET A 48 -5.91 10.31 8.02
N LEU A 49 -4.67 10.55 8.47
CA LEU A 49 -4.08 11.89 8.55
C LEU A 49 -3.09 12.16 7.41
N THR A 50 -2.41 11.14 6.89
CA THR A 50 -1.31 11.28 5.92
C THR A 50 -1.75 11.27 4.45
N GLN A 51 -3.01 11.62 4.16
CA GLN A 51 -3.58 11.56 2.80
C GLN A 51 -3.45 10.16 2.17
N GLY A 52 -3.52 9.08 2.96
CA GLY A 52 -3.41 7.71 2.46
C GLY A 52 -4.39 7.38 1.32
N GLU A 53 -5.53 8.06 1.29
CA GLU A 53 -6.55 7.93 0.22
C GLU A 53 -5.99 8.29 -1.15
N LEU A 54 -5.05 9.24 -1.25
CA LEU A 54 -4.43 9.64 -2.51
C LEU A 54 -3.58 8.51 -3.09
N LEU A 55 -2.77 7.84 -2.26
CA LEU A 55 -2.00 6.67 -2.69
C LEU A 55 -2.92 5.53 -3.11
N LEU A 56 -4.00 5.30 -2.35
CA LEU A 56 -4.96 4.26 -2.66
C LEU A 56 -5.70 4.51 -3.98
N ASP A 57 -6.09 5.77 -4.24
CA ASP A 57 -6.67 6.20 -5.52
C ASP A 57 -5.67 5.99 -6.67
N CYS A 58 -4.40 6.34 -6.49
CA CYS A 58 -3.34 6.10 -7.48
C CYS A 58 -3.20 4.60 -7.81
N CYS A 59 -3.16 3.73 -6.80
CA CYS A 59 -3.16 2.27 -6.98
C CYS A 59 -4.37 1.82 -7.80
N CYS A 60 -5.58 2.27 -7.41
CA CYS A 60 -6.81 1.95 -8.12
C CYS A 60 -6.80 2.45 -9.57
N ARG A 61 -6.22 3.62 -9.87
CA ARG A 61 -6.10 4.14 -11.25
C ARG A 61 -5.09 3.36 -12.08
N CYS A 62 -4.00 2.92 -11.47
CA CYS A 62 -2.93 2.20 -12.16
C CYS A 62 -3.24 0.71 -12.32
N GLY A 63 -4.22 0.17 -11.59
CA GLY A 63 -4.47 -1.27 -11.52
C GLY A 63 -3.43 -1.99 -10.66
N THR A 64 -2.77 -1.27 -9.76
CA THR A 64 -1.74 -1.80 -8.85
C THR A 64 -2.42 -2.31 -7.58
N ASP A 65 -2.06 -3.52 -7.16
CA ASP A 65 -2.58 -4.08 -5.91
C ASP A 65 -2.06 -3.30 -4.71
N TYR A 66 -2.81 -3.31 -3.61
CA TYR A 66 -2.47 -2.58 -2.40
C TYR A 66 -2.77 -3.41 -1.15
N CYS A 67 -1.85 -3.39 -0.20
CA CYS A 67 -2.14 -3.77 1.18
C CYS A 67 -1.51 -2.81 2.19
N ASP A 68 -2.08 -2.76 3.39
CA ASP A 68 -1.50 -2.00 4.50
C ASP A 68 -1.61 -2.71 5.83
N VAL A 69 -0.93 -2.15 6.83
CA VAL A 69 -0.90 -2.68 8.20
C VAL A 69 -1.79 -1.86 9.15
N SER A 70 -2.82 -1.17 8.62
CA SER A 70 -3.63 -0.25 9.40
C SER A 70 -4.52 -0.95 10.43
N GLY A 71 -4.47 -0.48 11.68
CA GLY A 71 -5.47 -0.80 12.71
C GLY A 71 -6.59 0.25 12.81
N GLU A 72 -6.62 1.24 11.92
CA GLU A 72 -7.56 2.37 11.99
C GLU A 72 -8.90 2.00 11.35
N ILE A 73 -9.89 1.61 12.14
CA ILE A 73 -11.25 1.26 11.64
C ILE A 73 -11.83 2.33 10.70
N PRO A 74 -11.72 3.65 10.98
CA PRO A 74 -12.20 4.68 10.05
C PRO A 74 -11.50 4.66 8.69
N TRP A 75 -10.21 4.29 8.65
CA TRP A 75 -9.45 4.15 7.41
C TRP A 75 -9.98 2.97 6.60
N SER A 76 -10.11 1.79 7.21
CA SER A 76 -10.64 0.61 6.53
C SER A 76 -12.03 0.88 5.94
N HIS A 77 -12.89 1.59 6.67
CA HIS A 77 -14.19 2.02 6.14
C HIS A 77 -14.06 2.97 4.94
N ARG A 78 -13.13 3.94 4.98
CA ARG A 78 -12.89 4.88 3.88
C ARG A 78 -12.44 4.18 2.60
N THR A 79 -11.66 3.11 2.70
CA THR A 79 -11.21 2.34 1.51
C THR A 79 -12.37 1.77 0.67
N LEU A 80 -13.53 1.52 1.30
CA LEU A 80 -14.72 0.98 0.62
C LEU A 80 -15.25 1.93 -0.46
N ALA A 81 -15.02 3.24 -0.32
CA ALA A 81 -15.44 4.23 -1.32
C ALA A 81 -14.78 4.01 -2.69
N LEU A 82 -13.60 3.37 -2.72
CA LEU A 82 -12.85 3.09 -3.95
C LEU A 82 -13.14 1.71 -4.56
N HIS A 83 -14.04 0.92 -3.95
CA HIS A 83 -14.31 -0.46 -4.37
C HIS A 83 -14.67 -0.57 -5.86
N GLU A 84 -15.57 0.28 -6.36
CA GLU A 84 -15.99 0.22 -7.76
C GLU A 84 -14.85 0.60 -8.73
N GLN A 85 -13.96 1.51 -8.31
CA GLN A 85 -12.80 1.88 -9.10
C GLN A 85 -11.77 0.74 -9.15
N ALA A 86 -11.44 0.16 -8.00
CA ALA A 86 -10.56 -0.99 -7.88
C ALA A 86 -11.09 -2.19 -8.71
N ARG A 87 -12.40 -2.45 -8.66
CA ARG A 87 -13.05 -3.49 -9.45
C ARG A 87 -12.90 -3.27 -10.96
N LYS A 88 -13.04 -2.02 -11.42
CA LYS A 88 -12.89 -1.68 -12.85
C LYS A 88 -11.45 -1.82 -13.34
N SER A 89 -10.48 -1.41 -12.52
CA SER A 89 -9.05 -1.53 -12.85
C SER A 89 -8.45 -2.90 -12.57
N LYS A 90 -9.21 -3.78 -11.88
CA LYS A 90 -8.79 -5.10 -11.39
C LYS A 90 -7.69 -5.06 -10.32
N ALA A 91 -7.54 -3.93 -9.65
CA ALA A 91 -6.67 -3.84 -8.47
C ALA A 91 -7.33 -4.54 -7.28
N THR A 92 -6.53 -5.31 -6.54
CA THR A 92 -6.90 -5.95 -5.27
C THR A 92 -6.49 -5.05 -4.12
N ILE A 93 -7.44 -4.68 -3.26
CA ILE A 93 -7.22 -3.76 -2.14
C ILE A 93 -7.48 -4.50 -0.83
N ILE A 94 -6.44 -4.69 -0.02
CA ILE A 94 -6.48 -5.41 1.27
C ILE A 94 -6.03 -4.47 2.39
N PRO A 95 -6.93 -3.65 2.95
CA PRO A 95 -6.60 -2.86 4.12
C PRO A 95 -6.45 -3.76 5.36
N SER A 96 -5.72 -3.28 6.35
CA SER A 96 -5.61 -3.90 7.67
C SER A 96 -4.98 -5.29 7.69
N ALA A 97 -4.12 -5.66 6.75
CA ALA A 97 -3.52 -6.99 6.58
C ALA A 97 -2.46 -7.37 7.64
N ALA A 98 -2.40 -6.68 8.78
CA ALA A 98 -1.52 -7.01 9.90
C ALA A 98 -2.18 -7.98 10.88
N VAL A 99 -1.60 -8.12 12.08
CA VAL A 99 -1.98 -9.13 13.08
C VAL A 99 -3.44 -9.01 13.57
N ALA A 100 -4.06 -7.83 13.45
CA ALA A 100 -5.39 -7.55 14.02
C ALA A 100 -6.50 -7.29 12.98
N GLY A 101 -6.33 -7.63 11.70
CA GLY A 101 -7.43 -7.48 10.73
C GLY A 101 -7.19 -8.09 9.34
N GLY A 102 -8.26 -8.13 8.55
CA GLY A 102 -8.25 -8.35 7.10
C GLY A 102 -7.93 -9.80 6.70
N TYR A 103 -6.66 -10.19 6.70
CA TYR A 103 -6.22 -11.48 6.18
C TYR A 103 -6.57 -12.67 7.10
N PRO A 104 -6.36 -12.60 8.44
CA PRO A 104 -6.85 -13.64 9.36
C PRO A 104 -8.37 -13.73 9.40
N ASP A 105 -9.09 -12.61 9.21
CA ASP A 105 -10.55 -12.58 9.19
C ASP A 105 -11.11 -13.26 7.93
N ILE A 106 -10.52 -12.98 6.76
CA ILE A 106 -10.87 -13.65 5.51
C ILE A 106 -10.55 -15.15 5.58
N LEU A 107 -9.39 -15.53 6.12
CA LEU A 107 -9.03 -16.94 6.31
C LEU A 107 -9.99 -17.65 7.28
N THR A 108 -10.40 -16.99 8.37
CA THR A 108 -11.39 -17.54 9.31
C THR A 108 -12.78 -17.67 8.67
N PHE A 109 -13.14 -16.80 7.72
CA PHE A 109 -14.41 -16.88 7.00
C PHE A 109 -14.42 -17.97 5.91
N LEU A 110 -13.27 -18.24 5.30
CA LEU A 110 -13.14 -19.20 4.18
C LEU A 110 -12.81 -20.64 4.61
N CYS A 111 -12.35 -20.85 5.85
CA CYS A 111 -12.02 -22.15 6.44
C CYS A 111 -13.08 -22.58 7.46
#